data_AF-A0A6I0F321-F1
#
_entry.id   AF-A0A6I0F321-F1
#
_cell.length_a   1.000
_cell.length_b   1.000
_cell.length_c   1.000
_cell.angle_alpha   90.00
_cell.angle_beta   90.00
_cell.angle_gamma   90.00
#
_symmetry.space_group_name_H-M   'P 1'
#
loop_
_entity.id
_entity.type
_entity.pdbx_description
1 polymer ?
#
loop_
_entity_poly.entity_id
_entity_poly.type
_entity_poly.pdbx_seq_one_letter_code
_entity_poly.pdbx_strand_id
1 'polypeptide(L)' 'MRKKIGELIQEKRNQAFTDISFHDLIEMKEAGLTDTEIASDLGISKRTIIDISNEITRDY' A
#
# COMPACT_ATOMS: atom_id res chain seq x y z
N MET A 1 -9.61 -27.35 3.69
CA MET A 1 -9.40 -26.66 4.98
C MET A 1 -10.16 -25.34 4.93
N ARG A 2 -11.07 -25.07 5.87
CA ARG A 2 -11.85 -23.82 5.89
C ARG A 2 -10.96 -22.71 6.46
N LYS A 3 -10.56 -21.74 5.63
CA LYS A 3 -9.86 -20.53 6.08
C LYS A 3 -10.66 -19.89 7.22
N LYS A 4 -9.99 -19.48 8.30
CA LYS A 4 -10.68 -18.84 9.43
C LYS A 4 -11.22 -17.50 8.94
N ILE A 5 -12.43 -17.12 9.33
CA ILE A 5 -13.06 -15.86 8.93
C ILE A 5 -12.14 -14.66 9.20
N GLY A 6 -11.31 -14.72 10.25
CA GLY A 6 -10.27 -13.72 10.53
C GLY A 6 -9.21 -13.58 9.42
N GLU A 7 -8.74 -14.68 8.82
CA GLU A 7 -7.76 -14.66 7.72
C GLU A 7 -8.38 -14.09 6.44
N LEU A 8 -9.65 -14.42 6.17
CA LEU A 8 -10.38 -13.86 5.03
C LEU A 8 -10.65 -12.36 5.19
N ILE A 9 -10.93 -11.90 6.42
CA ILE A 9 -11.08 -10.47 6.73
C ILE A 9 -9.73 -9.76 6.61
N GLN A 10 -8.62 -10.40 7.01
CA GLN A 10 -7.27 -9.83 6.91
C GLN A 10 -6.77 -9.77 5.45
N GLU A 11 -7.01 -10.83 4.67
CA GLU A 11 -6.79 -10.86 3.21
C GLU A 11 -7.64 -9.81 2.50
N LYS A 12 -8.94 -9.69 2.83
CA LYS A 12 -9.83 -8.69 2.21
C LYS A 12 -9.54 -7.25 2.63
N ARG A 13 -9.13 -7.02 3.88
CA ARG A 13 -8.76 -5.68 4.36
C ARG A 13 -7.47 -5.22 3.70
N ASN A 14 -6.54 -6.12 3.43
CA ASN A 14 -5.33 -5.83 2.67
C ASN A 14 -5.63 -5.70 1.17
N GLN A 15 -6.51 -6.51 0.58
CA GLN A 15 -6.93 -6.42 -0.83
C GLN A 15 -7.67 -5.12 -1.17
N ALA A 16 -8.58 -4.67 -0.30
CA ALA A 16 -9.25 -3.39 -0.49
C ALA A 16 -8.30 -2.18 -0.29
N PHE A 17 -7.18 -2.39 0.39
CA PHE A 17 -6.12 -1.40 0.56
C PHE A 17 -5.13 -1.37 -0.61
N THR A 18 -5.00 -2.45 -1.39
CA THR A 18 -3.88 -2.64 -2.32
C THR A 18 -4.14 -2.08 -3.70
N ASP A 19 -5.31 -2.26 -4.30
CA ASP A 19 -5.44 -1.86 -5.71
C ASP A 19 -5.52 -0.34 -5.93
N ILE A 20 -6.19 0.39 -5.03
CA ILE A 20 -6.35 1.85 -5.15
C ILE A 20 -5.09 2.56 -4.61
N SER A 21 -4.65 2.23 -3.39
CA SER A 21 -3.53 2.95 -2.76
C SER A 21 -2.17 2.72 -3.42
N PHE A 22 -1.99 1.63 -4.18
CA PHE A 22 -0.71 1.29 -4.80
C PHE A 22 -0.54 1.95 -6.16
N HIS A 23 -1.60 2.03 -6.96
CA HIS A 23 -1.60 2.83 -8.18
C HIS A 23 -1.44 4.31 -7.84
N ASP A 24 -2.21 4.81 -6.86
CA ASP A 24 -2.11 6.18 -6.37
C ASP A 24 -0.68 6.48 -5.85
N LEU A 25 -0.07 5.55 -5.11
CA LEU A 25 1.32 5.69 -4.65
C LEU A 25 2.30 5.82 -5.81
N ILE A 26 2.18 5.01 -6.87
CA ILE A 26 3.06 5.06 -8.04
C ILE A 26 2.87 6.40 -8.77
N GLU A 27 1.63 6.82 -9.03
CA GLU A 27 1.35 8.09 -9.69
C GLU A 27 1.89 9.29 -8.91
N MET A 28 1.72 9.29 -7.58
CA MET A 28 2.25 10.35 -6.72
C MET A 28 3.78 10.35 -6.68
N LYS A 29 4.42 9.18 -6.72
CA LYS A 29 5.87 9.04 -6.84
C LYS A 29 6.39 9.56 -8.18
N GLU A 30 5.71 9.24 -9.28
CA GLU A 30 6.04 9.74 -10.62
C GLU A 30 5.83 11.26 -10.72
N ALA A 31 4.84 11.80 -10.02
CA ALA A 31 4.61 13.23 -9.87
C ALA A 31 5.66 13.93 -8.97
N GLY A 32 6.56 13.17 -8.32
CA GLY A 32 7.68 13.69 -7.53
C GLY A 32 7.35 13.99 -6.07
N LEU A 33 6.22 13.49 -5.55
CA LEU A 33 5.86 13.69 -4.14
C LEU A 33 6.78 12.91 -3.20
N THR A 34 7.01 13.47 -2.02
CA THR A 34 7.78 12.83 -0.96
C THR A 34 6.94 11.80 -0.21
N ASP A 35 7.58 10.81 0.41
CA ASP A 35 6.88 9.78 1.21
C ASP A 35 5.98 10.38 2.30
N THR A 36 6.35 11.55 2.83
CA THR A 36 5.61 12.24 3.87
C THR A 36 4.31 12.84 3.32
N GLU A 37 4.36 13.45 2.15
CA GLU A 37 3.18 14.01 1.47
C GLU A 37 2.23 12.89 1.06
N ILE A 38 2.78 11.81 0.48
CA ILE A 38 1.99 10.65 0.09
C ILE A 38 1.33 9.97 1.30
N ALA A 39 2.07 9.80 2.40
CA ALA A 39 1.53 9.28 3.65
C ALA A 39 0.37 10.14 4.18
N SER A 40 0.50 11.47 4.08
CA SER A 40 -0.53 12.40 4.51
C SER A 40 -1.79 12.31 3.63
N ASP A 41 -1.62 12.29 2.30
CA ASP A 41 -2.72 12.26 1.35
C ASP A 41 -3.47 10.93 1.33
N LEU A 42 -2.72 9.81 1.40
CA LEU A 42 -3.30 8.47 1.45
C LEU A 42 -3.78 8.10 2.87
N GLY A 43 -3.51 8.93 3.88
CA GLY A 43 -3.91 8.69 5.26
C GLY A 43 -3.23 7.46 5.89
N ILE A 44 -2.02 7.12 5.43
CA ILE A 44 -1.29 5.92 5.85
C ILE A 44 0.04 6.28 6.48
N SER A 45 0.61 5.35 7.25
CA SER A 45 1.89 5.62 7.89
C SER A 45 2.99 5.72 6.85
N LYS A 46 3.94 6.66 7.04
CA LYS A 46 5.16 6.73 6.23
C LYS A 46 5.92 5.41 6.18
N ARG A 47 5.85 4.62 7.27
CA ARG A 47 6.47 3.29 7.31
C ARG A 47 5.86 2.35 6.28
N THR A 48 4.53 2.36 6.16
CA THR A 48 3.78 1.59 5.17
C THR A 48 4.20 1.97 3.74
N ILE A 49 4.36 3.27 3.47
CA ILE A 49 4.84 3.76 2.16
C ILE A 49 6.24 3.21 1.82
N ILE A 50 7.16 3.22 2.80
CA ILE A 50 8.53 2.71 2.63
C ILE A 50 8.52 1.20 2.38
N ASP A 51 7.75 0.45 3.18
CA ASP A 51 7.67 -1.00 3.05
C ASP A 51 7.10 -1.38 1.66
N ILE A 52 6.08 -0.67 1.18
CA ILE A 52 5.53 -0.85 -0.18
C ILE A 52 6.55 -0.46 -1.26
N SER A 53 7.21 0.68 -1.13
CA SER A 53 8.20 1.13 -2.12
C SER A 53 9.37 0.15 -2.26
N ASN A 54 9.79 -0.46 -1.15
CA ASN A 54 10.81 -1.49 -1.13
C ASN A 54 10.33 -2.78 -1.82
N GLU A 55 9.04 -3.11 -1.72
CA GLU A 55 8.45 -4.27 -2.40
C GLU A 55 8.38 -4.04 -3.92
N ILE A 56 7.94 -2.86 -4.37
CA ILE A 56 7.93 -2.45 -5.78
C ILE A 56 9.33 -2.57 -6.41
N THR A 57 10.35 -2.08 -5.71
CA THR A 57 11.73 -2.08 -6.21
C THR A 57 12.34 -3.49 -6.26
N ARG A 58 11.74 -4.47 -5.57
CA ARG A 58 12.26 -5.84 -5.50
C ARG A 58 11.76 -6.73 -6.63
N ASP A 59 10.64 -6.37 -7.25
CA ASP A 59 9.99 -7.10 -8.34
C ASP A 59 10.34 -6.55 -9.75
N TYR A 60 11.20 -5.53 -9.83
CA TYR A 60 11.75 -4.97 -11.08
C TYR A 60 13.25 -5.26 -11.28
#